data_AF-A0A2N7WFP8-F1
#
_entry.id   AF-A0A2N7WFP8-F1
#
_cell.length_a   1.000
_cell.length_b   1.000
_cell.length_c   1.000
_cell.angle_alpha   90.00
_cell.angle_beta   90.00
_cell.angle_gamma   90.00
#
_symmetry.space_group_name_H-M   'P 1'
#
loop_
_entity.id
_entity.type
_entity.pdbx_description
1 polymer ?
#
loop_
_entity_poly.entity_id
_entity_poly.type
_entity_poly.pdbx_seq_one_letter_code
_entity_poly.pdbx_strand_id
1 'polypeptide(L)'
;MVKGRIPDEEARERLILWIRRRMDEFGITPQAIADSIQQDLENRPVFRDARGNEWNGQGEMPTWLRAAKNAGVSPDFFRIDRAPSPTAEDGEIDPRQLDLFF
;
A
#
# COMPACT_ATOMS: atom_id res chain seq x y z
N MET A 1 38.86 -9.35 -11.47
CA MET A 1 37.54 -8.70 -11.60
C MET A 1 36.83 -8.89 -10.27
N VAL A 2 36.63 -7.80 -9.52
CA VAL A 2 36.34 -7.85 -8.08
C VAL A 2 34.92 -8.38 -7.83
N LYS A 3 34.85 -9.53 -7.16
CA LYS A 3 33.65 -10.12 -6.57
C LYS A 3 33.44 -9.44 -5.20
N GLY A 4 32.66 -8.35 -5.14
CA GLY A 4 32.23 -7.75 -3.87
C GLY A 4 30.80 -8.23 -3.56
N ARG A 5 30.63 -9.35 -2.86
CA ARG A 5 30.45 -9.51 -1.40
C ARG A 5 29.20 -8.77 -0.92
N ILE A 6 28.14 -9.53 -0.65
CA ILE A 6 26.90 -9.14 0.02
C ILE A 6 27.26 -8.31 1.26
N PRO A 7 26.93 -7.01 1.33
CA PRO A 7 27.12 -6.22 2.54
C PRO A 7 25.77 -5.63 2.96
N ASP A 8 24.94 -6.35 3.71
CA ASP A 8 23.81 -5.70 4.41
C ASP A 8 23.14 -6.51 5.53
N GLU A 9 23.67 -7.66 5.95
CA GLU A 9 23.02 -8.44 7.04
C GLU A 9 23.04 -7.67 8.36
N GLU A 10 24.21 -7.17 8.78
CA GLU A 10 24.32 -6.37 10.01
C GLU A 10 23.53 -5.04 9.95
N ALA A 11 23.46 -4.40 8.78
CA ALA A 11 22.70 -3.16 8.60
C ALA A 11 21.18 -3.43 8.68
N ARG A 12 20.71 -4.49 8.02
CA ARG A 12 19.34 -4.99 8.13
C ARG A 12 18.99 -5.39 9.57
N GLU A 13 19.86 -6.10 10.27
CA GLU A 13 19.64 -6.49 11.66
C GLU A 13 19.52 -5.26 12.57
N ARG A 14 20.37 -4.26 12.39
CA ARG A 14 20.30 -2.98 13.11
C ARG A 14 19.00 -2.23 12.81
N LEU A 15 18.54 -2.24 11.57
CA LEU A 15 17.27 -1.63 11.19
C LEU A 15 16.09 -2.34 11.85
N ILE A 16 16.08 -3.67 11.84
CA ILE A 16 15.03 -4.47 12.50
C ILE A 16 14.98 -4.16 14.01
N LEU A 17 16.15 -4.09 14.66
CA LEU A 17 16.23 -3.73 16.08
C LEU A 17 15.72 -2.30 16.34
N TRP A 18 16.06 -1.36 15.47
CA TRP A 18 15.59 0.02 15.56
C TRP A 18 14.06 0.11 15.41
N ILE A 19 13.48 -0.55 14.40
CA ILE A 19 12.03 -0.60 14.19
C ILE A 19 11.33 -1.20 15.41
N ARG A 20 11.82 -2.33 15.93
CA ARG A 20 11.23 -2.96 17.13
C ARG A 20 11.27 -2.05 18.36
N ARG A 21 12.37 -1.32 18.57
CA ARG A 21 12.47 -0.34 19.66
C ARG A 21 11.50 0.81 19.48
N ARG A 22 11.32 1.32 18.24
CA ARG A 22 10.33 2.35 17.94
C ARG A 22 8.92 1.81 18.17
N MET A 23 8.62 0.60 17.72
CA MET A 23 7.32 -0.04 17.98
C MET A 23 7.02 -0.11 19.48
N ASP A 24 7.98 -0.49 20.31
CA ASP A 24 7.86 -0.47 21.77
C ASP A 24 7.62 0.94 22.33
N GLU A 25 8.40 1.94 21.89
CA GLU A 25 8.29 3.34 22.32
C GLU A 25 6.89 3.95 22.06
N PHE A 26 6.24 3.58 20.95
CA PHE A 26 4.89 4.06 20.60
C PHE A 26 3.77 3.08 20.96
N GLY A 27 4.09 1.94 21.58
CA GLY A 27 3.10 0.89 21.88
C GLY A 27 2.46 0.27 20.63
N ILE A 28 3.15 0.29 19.49
CA ILE A 28 2.69 -0.32 18.23
C ILE A 28 2.98 -1.82 18.28
N THR A 29 1.93 -2.63 18.31
CA THR A 29 2.07 -4.09 18.28
C THR A 29 2.13 -4.61 16.85
N PRO A 30 2.80 -5.76 16.60
CA PRO A 30 2.73 -6.43 15.29
C PRO A 30 1.29 -6.74 14.87
N GLN A 31 0.43 -7.06 15.83
CA GLN A 31 -0.99 -7.33 15.58
C GLN A 31 -1.72 -6.06 15.11
N ALA A 32 -1.48 -4.91 15.74
CA ALA A 32 -2.08 -3.64 15.31
C ALA A 32 -1.67 -3.26 13.87
N ILE A 33 -0.42 -3.56 13.49
CA ILE A 33 0.03 -3.38 12.10
C ILE A 33 -0.72 -4.34 11.16
N ALA A 34 -0.82 -5.62 11.53
CA ALA A 34 -1.52 -6.63 10.74
C ALA A 34 -3.01 -6.27 10.56
N ASP A 35 -3.67 -5.85 11.63
CA ASP A 35 -5.07 -5.43 11.61
C ASP A 35 -5.26 -4.19 10.74
N SER A 36 -4.36 -3.21 10.82
CA SER A 36 -4.39 -2.02 9.95
C SER A 36 -4.26 -2.39 8.48
N ILE A 37 -3.33 -3.28 8.13
CA ILE A 37 -3.16 -3.75 6.75
C ILE A 37 -4.41 -4.49 6.29
N GLN A 38 -4.96 -5.36 7.12
CA GLN A 38 -6.18 -6.11 6.80
C GLN A 38 -7.36 -5.15 6.58
N GLN A 39 -7.53 -4.16 7.45
CA GLN A 39 -8.57 -3.15 7.32
C GLN A 39 -8.43 -2.35 6.02
N ASP A 40 -7.22 -1.98 5.61
CA ASP A 40 -6.96 -1.28 4.35
C ASP A 40 -7.25 -2.16 3.13
N LEU A 41 -6.99 -3.47 3.22
CA LEU A 41 -7.34 -4.43 2.18
C LEU A 41 -8.85 -4.61 2.05
N GLU A 42 -9.56 -4.70 3.18
CA GLU A 42 -11.02 -4.86 3.23
C GLU A 42 -11.76 -3.60 2.76
N ASN A 43 -11.22 -2.43 3.11
CA ASN A 43 -11.82 -1.14 2.77
C ASN A 43 -11.20 -0.49 1.53
N ARG A 44 -10.43 -1.26 0.75
CA ARG A 44 -9.73 -0.75 -0.42
C ARG A 44 -10.71 -0.04 -1.37
N PRO A 45 -10.42 1.20 -1.78
CA PRO A 45 -11.28 1.94 -2.68
C PRO A 45 -11.34 1.25 -4.05
N VAL A 46 -12.54 1.16 -4.62
CA VAL A 46 -12.81 0.56 -5.92
C VAL A 46 -13.05 1.63 -6.98
N PHE A 47 -13.61 2.77 -6.55
CA PHE A 47 -13.90 3.91 -7.40
C PHE A 47 -13.26 5.19 -6.83
N ARG A 48 -12.75 6.07 -7.69
CA ARG A 48 -12.21 7.38 -7.33
C ARG A 48 -12.60 8.43 -8.36
N ASP A 49 -12.99 9.63 -7.89
CA ASP A 49 -13.28 10.77 -8.76
C ASP A 49 -12.06 11.70 -8.95
N ALA A 50 -12.17 12.67 -9.86
CA ALA A 50 -11.10 13.62 -10.16
C ALA A 50 -10.70 14.52 -8.98
N ARG A 51 -11.59 14.67 -7.97
CA ARG A 51 -11.32 15.41 -6.74
C ARG A 51 -10.71 14.55 -5.64
N GLY A 52 -10.46 13.26 -5.91
CA GLY A 52 -9.86 12.31 -4.98
C GLY A 52 -10.83 11.72 -3.96
N ASN A 53 -12.14 11.87 -4.11
CA ASN A 53 -13.12 11.16 -3.31
C ASN A 53 -13.13 9.69 -3.72
N GLU A 54 -13.26 8.81 -2.75
CA GLU A 54 -13.12 7.37 -2.96
C GLU A 54 -14.34 6.61 -2.46
N TRP A 55 -14.59 5.46 -3.06
CA TRP A 55 -15.64 4.55 -2.62
C TRP A 55 -15.24 3.11 -2.89
N ASN A 56 -15.33 2.28 -1.86
CA ASN A 56 -15.05 0.84 -1.93
C ASN A 56 -16.26 0.00 -2.38
N GLY A 57 -17.40 0.65 -2.69
CA GLY A 57 -18.63 -0.04 -3.07
C GLY A 57 -19.48 -0.50 -1.89
N GLN A 58 -19.06 -0.24 -0.64
CA GLN A 58 -19.82 -0.56 0.56
C GLN A 58 -20.60 0.65 1.08
N GLY A 59 -21.75 0.39 1.70
CA GLY A 59 -22.62 1.44 2.24
C GLY A 59 -23.36 2.26 1.17
N GLU A 60 -23.75 3.48 1.52
CA GLU A 60 -24.50 4.35 0.62
C GLU A 60 -23.63 4.87 -0.52
N MET A 61 -24.15 4.79 -1.75
CA MET A 61 -23.45 5.30 -2.92
C MET A 61 -23.30 6.83 -2.83
N PRO A 62 -22.08 7.37 -2.97
CA PRO A 62 -21.82 8.79 -2.78
C PRO A 62 -22.47 9.64 -3.87
N THR A 63 -22.70 10.92 -3.55
CA THR A 63 -23.41 11.87 -4.41
C THR A 63 -22.73 12.07 -5.77
N TRP A 64 -21.40 12.07 -5.82
CA TRP A 64 -20.64 12.21 -7.06
C TRP A 64 -20.89 11.03 -8.03
N LEU A 65 -20.94 9.79 -7.51
CA LEU A 65 -21.19 8.61 -8.33
C LEU A 65 -22.67 8.51 -8.74
N ARG A 66 -23.59 8.95 -7.86
CA ARG A 66 -25.03 9.07 -8.17
C ARG A 66 -25.29 10.08 -9.28
N ALA A 67 -24.67 11.26 -9.21
CA ALA A 67 -24.79 12.29 -10.22
C ALA A 67 -24.27 11.80 -11.58
N ALA A 68 -23.10 11.15 -11.59
CA ALA A 68 -22.54 10.57 -12.81
C ALA A 68 -23.45 9.51 -13.43
N LYS A 69 -23.98 8.59 -12.62
CA LYS A 69 -24.94 7.57 -13.07
C LYS A 69 -26.20 8.19 -13.66
N ASN A 70 -26.77 9.21 -13.01
CA ASN A 70 -27.96 9.91 -13.50
C ASN A 70 -27.69 10.68 -14.81
N ALA A 71 -26.45 11.11 -15.03
CA ALA A 71 -26.00 11.72 -16.28
C ALA A 71 -25.69 10.69 -17.40
N GLY A 72 -25.87 9.40 -17.14
CA GLY A 72 -25.59 8.32 -18.10
C GLY A 72 -24.12 7.93 -18.19
N VAL A 73 -23.26 8.39 -17.28
CA VAL A 73 -21.85 8.00 -17.22
C VAL A 73 -21.74 6.60 -16.61
N SER A 74 -21.00 5.72 -17.29
CA SER A 74 -20.70 4.39 -16.75
C SER A 74 -19.84 4.53 -15.49
N PRO A 75 -20.18 3.83 -14.38
CA PRO A 75 -19.37 3.85 -13.15
C PRO A 75 -17.97 3.29 -13.37
N ASP A 76 -17.76 2.52 -14.44
CA ASP A 76 -16.45 1.98 -14.82
C ASP A 76 -15.41 3.08 -15.09
N PHE A 77 -15.85 4.27 -15.55
CA PHE A 77 -14.99 5.43 -15.74
C PHE A 77 -14.27 5.87 -14.45
N PHE A 78 -14.86 5.57 -13.29
CA PHE A 78 -14.31 5.93 -11.99
C PHE A 78 -13.55 4.78 -11.34
N ARG A 79 -13.47 3.59 -11.95
CA ARG A 79 -12.78 2.46 -11.32
C ARG A 79 -11.30 2.72 -11.20
N ILE A 80 -10.77 2.41 -10.03
CA ILE A 80 -9.33 2.34 -9.82
C ILE A 80 -8.88 1.00 -10.38
N ASP A 81 -8.06 1.03 -11.42
CA ASP A 81 -7.42 -0.18 -11.92
C ASP A 81 -6.64 -0.81 -10.77
N ARG A 82 -6.84 -2.11 -10.54
CA ARG A 82 -6.01 -2.81 -9.57
C ARG A 82 -4.62 -2.78 -10.18
N ALA A 83 -3.71 -1.97 -9.62
CA ALA A 83 -2.29 -2.13 -9.91
C ALA A 83 -2.02 -3.64 -9.85
N PRO A 84 -1.44 -4.25 -10.89
CA PRO A 84 -1.17 -5.67 -10.86
C PRO A 84 -0.51 -5.90 -9.51
N SER A 85 -1.13 -6.75 -8.69
CA SER A 85 -0.46 -7.26 -7.50
C SER A 85 0.94 -7.58 -7.97
N PRO A 86 2.02 -7.09 -7.34
CA PRO A 86 3.33 -7.58 -7.68
C PRO A 86 3.20 -9.07 -7.50
N THR A 87 3.05 -9.78 -8.63
CA THR A 87 3.08 -11.22 -8.62
C THR A 87 4.39 -11.48 -7.92
N ALA A 88 4.41 -12.47 -7.03
CA ALA A 88 5.67 -13.01 -6.56
C ALA A 88 6.38 -13.73 -7.74
N GLU A 89 6.59 -13.03 -8.85
CA GLU A 89 7.53 -13.35 -9.91
C GLU A 89 8.86 -12.73 -9.48
N ASP A 90 9.55 -13.52 -8.65
CA ASP A 90 10.94 -13.39 -8.19
C ASP A 90 11.32 -12.08 -7.47
N GLY A 91 11.71 -12.21 -6.19
CA GLY A 91 12.08 -11.11 -5.30
C GLY A 91 13.36 -10.36 -5.67
N GLU A 92 13.42 -9.75 -6.85
CA GLU A 92 14.45 -8.79 -7.21
C GLU A 92 14.01 -7.39 -6.78
N ILE A 93 14.28 -7.07 -5.51
CA ILE A 93 14.24 -5.69 -5.02
C ILE A 93 15.31 -4.91 -5.79
N ASP A 94 14.91 -3.96 -6.65
CA ASP A 94 15.86 -3.12 -7.37
C ASP A 94 16.71 -2.35 -6.35
N PRO A 95 18.05 -2.51 -6.35
CA PRO A 95 18.93 -1.91 -5.35
C PRO A 95 18.91 -0.38 -5.37
N ARG A 96 18.39 0.26 -6.42
CA ARG A 96 18.21 1.72 -6.48
C ARG A 96 17.01 2.21 -5.65
N GLN A 97 16.03 1.34 -5.36
CA GLN A 97 14.90 1.71 -4.50
C GLN A 97 15.30 1.77 -3.01
N LEU A 98 16.37 1.08 -2.62
CA LEU A 98 16.90 1.09 -1.25
C LEU A 98 17.57 2.43 -0.90
N ASP A 99 18.13 3.14 -1.87
CA ASP A 99 18.84 4.43 -1.69
C ASP A 99 17.90 5.60 -1.31
N LEU A 100 16.59 5.46 -1.53
CA LEU A 100 15.61 6.50 -1.18
C LEU A 100 15.28 6.56 0.31
N PHE A 101 15.71 5.56 1.08
CA PHE A 101 15.44 5.44 2.52
C PHE A 101 16.68 5.69 3.40
N PHE A 102 17.81 6.12 2.82
CA PHE A 102 19.07 6.41 3.53
C PHE A 102 19.63 7.80 3.21
#